data_AF-A0A8K0U3X2-F1
#
_entry.id   AF-A0A8K0U3X2-F1
#
_cell.length_a   1.000
_cell.length_b   1.000
_cell.length_c   1.000
_cell.angle_alpha   90.00
_cell.angle_beta   90.00
_cell.angle_gamma   90.00
#
_symmetry.space_group_name_H-M   'P 1'
#
loop_
_entity.id
_entity.type
_entity.pdbx_description
1 polymer ?
#
loop_
_entity_poly.entity_id
_entity_poly.type
_entity_poly.pdbx_seq_one_letter_code
_entity_poly.pdbx_strand_id
1 'polypeptide(L)'
;MVSTLANTLGMEYIGFTLAMWLFGVNSAQAFAYFQTYSDPLFLKLTVIAVVILDSANTALMCWGLYLQIIPNLGKSTLNLPLVVETMAIVLNAFIVECFLSQSIFRISQKNKVLTASIIILAVVQLAFALAACVQAIFFLRFPDYHSGATIVIGTLSVGLAVLTDLVITASLVFYFIRGRSSIGPGSDVLSKLIVYALQRTVMITVPQILLVIFFLVMPDTSVWYIFQFVEGQGA
;
A
#
# COMPACT_ATOMS: atom_id res chain seq x y z
N MET A 1 -21.49 22.03 -7.46
CA MET A 1 -20.99 21.72 -6.11
C MET A 1 -21.60 20.43 -5.55
N VAL A 2 -22.92 20.29 -5.41
CA VAL A 2 -23.53 19.03 -4.91
C VAL A 2 -23.30 17.83 -5.84
N SER A 3 -23.36 18.01 -7.16
CA SER A 3 -23.05 16.95 -8.14
C SER A 3 -21.58 16.50 -8.12
N THR A 4 -20.66 17.44 -7.92
CA THR A 4 -19.21 17.17 -7.87
C THR A 4 -18.83 16.39 -6.61
N LEU A 5 -19.39 16.76 -5.45
CA LEU A 5 -19.15 16.06 -4.20
C LEU A 5 -19.76 14.65 -4.21
N ALA A 6 -20.97 14.49 -4.73
CA ALA A 6 -21.61 13.18 -4.88
C ALA A 6 -20.80 12.26 -5.82
N ASN A 7 -20.22 12.82 -6.90
CA ASN A 7 -19.35 12.06 -7.78
C ASN A 7 -18.05 11.63 -7.07
N THR A 8 -17.39 12.52 -6.33
CA THR A 8 -16.17 12.17 -5.58
C THR A 8 -16.44 11.11 -4.52
N LEU A 9 -17.46 11.29 -3.67
CA LEU A 9 -17.83 10.30 -2.64
C LEU A 9 -18.25 8.96 -3.27
N GLY A 10 -18.92 9.00 -4.43
CA GLY A 10 -19.26 7.80 -5.19
C GLY A 10 -18.02 7.04 -5.68
N MET A 11 -17.00 7.76 -6.17
CA MET A 11 -15.73 7.15 -6.58
C MET A 11 -14.95 6.59 -5.39
N GLU A 12 -14.91 7.30 -4.26
CA GLU A 12 -14.28 6.81 -3.01
C GLU A 12 -14.97 5.53 -2.52
N TYR A 13 -16.30 5.47 -2.54
CA TYR A 13 -17.06 4.28 -2.16
C TYR A 13 -16.79 3.08 -3.08
N ILE A 14 -16.69 3.31 -4.39
CA ILE A 14 -16.33 2.25 -5.36
C ILE A 14 -14.90 1.75 -5.08
N GLY A 15 -13.95 2.67 -4.86
CA GLY A 15 -12.57 2.34 -4.50
C GLY A 15 -12.48 1.50 -3.22
N PHE A 16 -13.15 1.94 -2.16
CA PHE A 16 -13.24 1.21 -0.90
C PHE A 16 -13.86 -0.20 -1.07
N THR A 17 -14.89 -0.34 -1.91
CA THR A 17 -15.52 -1.64 -2.16
C THR A 17 -14.53 -2.61 -2.85
N LEU A 18 -13.77 -2.13 -3.84
CA LEU A 18 -12.74 -2.92 -4.51
C LEU A 18 -11.58 -3.27 -3.56
N ALA A 19 -11.19 -2.33 -2.72
CA ALA A 19 -10.20 -2.54 -1.67
C ALA A 19 -10.66 -3.70 -0.74
N MET A 20 -11.90 -3.65 -0.23
CA MET A 20 -12.47 -4.71 0.61
C MET A 20 -12.46 -6.09 -0.06
N TRP A 21 -12.61 -6.17 -1.39
CA TRP A 21 -12.48 -7.44 -2.11
C TRP A 21 -11.05 -7.97 -2.08
N LEU A 22 -10.07 -7.10 -2.32
CA LEU A 22 -8.64 -7.47 -2.22
C LEU A 22 -8.27 -7.86 -0.79
N PHE A 23 -8.81 -7.18 0.22
CA PHE A 23 -8.65 -7.57 1.62
C PHE A 23 -9.11 -9.02 1.87
N GLY A 24 -10.27 -9.38 1.32
CA GLY A 24 -10.80 -10.73 1.39
C GLY A 24 -9.89 -11.76 0.72
N VAL A 25 -9.33 -11.42 -0.45
CA VAL A 25 -8.36 -12.27 -1.15
C VAL A 25 -7.08 -12.45 -0.33
N ASN A 26 -6.50 -11.36 0.21
CA ASN A 26 -5.31 -11.42 1.05
C ASN A 26 -5.55 -12.26 2.32
N SER A 27 -6.70 -12.09 2.96
CA SER A 27 -7.10 -12.87 4.13
C SER A 27 -7.25 -14.37 3.80
N ALA A 28 -7.84 -14.69 2.65
CA ALA A 28 -7.95 -16.07 2.17
C ALA A 28 -6.59 -16.69 1.86
N GLN A 29 -5.66 -15.93 1.25
CA GLN A 29 -4.29 -16.37 1.00
C GLN A 29 -3.54 -16.63 2.32
N ALA A 30 -3.68 -15.75 3.31
CA ALA A 30 -3.09 -15.94 4.63
C ALA A 30 -3.67 -17.16 5.35
N PHE A 31 -4.98 -17.38 5.25
CA PHE A 31 -5.62 -18.58 5.83
C PHE A 31 -5.16 -19.87 5.17
N ALA A 32 -5.11 -19.90 3.83
CA ALA A 32 -4.59 -21.04 3.07
C ALA A 32 -3.13 -21.34 3.44
N TYR A 33 -2.32 -20.30 3.71
CA TYR A 33 -0.95 -20.45 4.19
C TYR A 33 -0.90 -21.18 5.54
N PHE A 34 -1.74 -20.81 6.52
CA PHE A 34 -1.76 -21.49 7.82
C PHE A 34 -2.26 -22.94 7.77
N GLN A 35 -3.15 -23.27 6.83
CA GLN A 35 -3.62 -24.65 6.66
C GLN A 35 -2.59 -25.55 5.97
N THR A 36 -1.89 -25.01 4.97
CA THR A 36 -1.03 -25.83 4.10
C THR A 36 0.36 -26.01 4.69
N TYR A 37 0.84 -25.06 5.50
CA TYR A 37 2.25 -24.97 5.85
C TYR A 37 2.55 -25.03 7.35
N SER A 38 3.44 -25.94 7.74
CA SER A 38 3.95 -26.08 9.11
C SER A 38 5.32 -25.42 9.27
N ASP A 39 5.32 -24.10 9.11
CA ASP A 39 6.53 -23.28 9.10
C ASP A 39 6.95 -22.81 10.51
N PRO A 40 8.23 -22.42 10.71
CA PRO A 40 8.74 -21.94 11.99
C PRO A 40 7.97 -20.71 12.51
N LEU A 41 7.89 -20.60 13.84
CA LEU A 41 7.07 -19.60 14.55
C LEU A 41 7.29 -18.17 14.03
N PHE A 42 8.53 -17.79 13.71
CA PHE A 42 8.82 -16.46 13.20
C PHE A 42 8.05 -16.11 11.92
N LEU A 43 7.97 -17.02 10.95
CA LEU A 43 7.24 -16.77 9.69
C LEU A 43 5.73 -16.69 9.93
N LYS A 44 5.21 -17.54 10.80
CA LYS A 44 3.81 -17.46 11.23
C LYS A 44 3.51 -16.12 11.90
N LEU A 45 4.40 -15.63 12.76
CA LEU A 45 4.27 -14.31 13.39
C LEU A 45 4.31 -13.18 12.36
N THR A 46 5.16 -13.27 11.33
CA THR A 46 5.21 -12.28 10.24
C THR A 46 3.89 -12.24 9.47
N VAL A 47 3.34 -13.39 9.07
CA VAL A 47 2.05 -13.44 8.36
C VAL A 47 0.92 -12.91 9.24
N ILE A 48 0.87 -13.28 10.53
CA ILE A 48 -0.11 -12.74 11.49
C ILE A 48 0.01 -11.22 11.60
N ALA A 49 1.24 -10.69 11.73
CA ALA A 49 1.47 -9.26 11.83
C ALA A 49 0.97 -8.50 10.59
N VAL A 50 1.25 -9.03 9.38
CA VAL A 50 0.75 -8.45 8.13
C VAL A 50 -0.78 -8.46 8.08
N VAL A 51 -1.44 -9.56 8.46
CA VAL A 51 -2.91 -9.64 8.47
C VAL A 51 -3.52 -8.64 9.46
N ILE A 52 -2.92 -8.47 10.65
CA ILE A 52 -3.39 -7.50 11.66
C ILE A 52 -3.25 -6.07 11.14
N LEU A 53 -2.11 -5.77 10.52
CA LEU A 53 -1.82 -4.47 9.91
C LEU A 53 -2.81 -4.15 8.78
N ASP A 54 -3.00 -5.07 7.83
CA ASP A 54 -3.98 -4.94 6.75
C ASP A 54 -5.41 -4.75 7.30
N SER A 55 -5.77 -5.48 8.37
CA SER A 55 -7.08 -5.35 9.03
C SER A 55 -7.27 -3.98 9.70
N ALA A 56 -6.23 -3.49 10.38
CA ALA A 56 -6.26 -2.18 11.03
C ALA A 56 -6.39 -1.04 10.01
N ASN A 57 -5.63 -1.12 8.90
CA ASN A 57 -5.71 -0.16 7.81
C ASN A 57 -7.12 -0.15 7.20
N THR A 58 -7.68 -1.32 6.89
CA THR A 58 -9.05 -1.45 6.36
C THR A 58 -10.11 -0.86 7.32
N ALA A 59 -9.95 -1.07 8.63
CA ALA A 59 -10.85 -0.50 9.63
C ALA A 59 -10.78 1.04 9.66
N LEU A 60 -9.59 1.61 9.51
CA LEU A 60 -9.39 3.06 9.43
C LEU A 60 -9.98 3.65 8.15
N MET A 61 -9.84 2.97 7.00
CA MET A 61 -10.50 3.36 5.75
C MET A 61 -12.02 3.37 5.90
N CYS A 62 -12.58 2.33 6.51
CA CYS A 62 -14.02 2.24 6.76
C CYS A 62 -14.51 3.37 7.67
N TRP A 63 -13.74 3.70 8.71
CA TRP A 63 -14.03 4.81 9.62
C TRP A 63 -13.96 6.18 8.92
N GLY A 64 -12.95 6.40 8.08
CA GLY A 64 -12.79 7.62 7.30
C GLY A 64 -13.96 7.85 6.34
N LEU A 65 -14.29 6.82 5.56
CA LEU A 65 -15.42 6.84 4.62
C LEU A 65 -16.76 7.07 5.35
N TYR A 66 -16.97 6.43 6.51
CA TYR A 66 -18.17 6.62 7.33
C TYR A 66 -18.36 8.08 7.77
N LEU A 67 -17.27 8.75 8.15
CA LEU A 67 -17.31 10.16 8.57
C LEU A 67 -17.57 11.12 7.41
N GLN A 68 -17.16 10.76 6.19
CA GLN A 68 -17.47 11.54 4.98
C GLN A 68 -18.93 11.37 4.51
N ILE A 69 -19.50 10.16 4.64
CA ILE A 69 -20.85 9.85 4.16
C ILE A 69 -21.94 10.47 5.07
N ILE A 70 -21.72 10.58 6.38
CA ILE A 70 -22.78 11.01 7.31
C ILE A 70 -22.89 12.55 7.38
N PRO A 71 -24.02 13.16 6.93
CA PRO A 71 -24.14 14.61 6.67
C PRO A 71 -24.04 15.56 7.88
N ASN A 72 -23.88 15.07 9.11
CA ASN A 72 -23.87 15.88 10.33
C ASN A 72 -22.65 15.68 11.25
N LEU A 73 -21.73 14.76 10.93
CA LEU A 73 -20.46 14.60 11.65
C LEU A 73 -19.31 15.44 11.02
N GLY A 74 -19.45 15.83 9.74
CA GLY A 74 -18.49 16.63 8.99
C GLY A 74 -18.57 18.17 9.18
N LYS A 75 -19.36 18.67 10.14
CA LYS A 75 -19.39 20.12 10.50
C LYS A 75 -18.26 20.53 11.46
N SER A 76 -17.33 19.63 11.75
CA SER A 76 -16.11 20.01 12.47
C SER A 76 -15.14 20.66 11.48
N THR A 77 -14.75 21.90 11.76
CA THR A 77 -13.91 22.77 10.92
C THR A 77 -12.49 22.24 10.68
N LEU A 78 -12.15 21.06 11.22
CA LEU A 78 -11.00 20.27 10.81
C LEU A 78 -11.48 18.92 10.27
N ASN A 79 -11.16 18.63 9.01
CA ASN A 79 -11.15 17.29 8.40
C ASN A 79 -10.06 16.39 9.03
N LEU A 80 -9.88 16.46 10.35
CA LEU A 80 -8.92 15.70 11.15
C LEU A 80 -9.02 14.18 10.91
N PRO A 81 -10.20 13.57 10.73
CA PRO A 81 -10.30 12.14 10.49
C PRO A 81 -9.62 11.69 9.19
N LEU A 82 -9.74 12.48 8.12
CA LEU A 82 -9.12 12.19 6.82
C LEU A 82 -7.59 12.20 6.94
N VAL A 83 -7.05 13.15 7.70
CA VAL A 83 -5.62 13.26 7.96
C VAL A 83 -5.10 12.08 8.75
N VAL A 84 -5.85 11.65 9.77
CA VAL A 84 -5.49 10.50 10.60
C VAL A 84 -5.51 9.21 9.77
N GLU A 85 -6.49 9.05 8.89
CA GLU A 85 -6.57 7.91 7.96
C GLU A 85 -5.38 7.87 7.01
N THR A 86 -5.10 8.97 6.27
CA THR A 86 -3.99 8.98 5.31
C THR A 86 -2.65 8.77 6.00
N MET A 87 -2.43 9.35 7.19
CA MET A 87 -1.21 9.13 7.96
C MET A 87 -1.06 7.68 8.40
N ALA A 88 -2.15 7.01 8.78
CA ALA A 88 -2.12 5.62 9.18
C ALA A 88 -1.81 4.69 8.00
N ILE A 89 -2.36 4.95 6.81
CA ILE A 89 -2.06 4.22 5.57
C ILE A 89 -0.55 4.32 5.25
N VAL A 90 0.00 5.54 5.30
CA VAL A 90 1.42 5.78 5.01
C VAL A 90 2.35 5.07 5.99
N LEU A 91 2.00 5.07 7.28
CA LEU A 91 2.77 4.35 8.29
C LEU A 91 2.65 2.83 8.11
N ASN A 92 1.47 2.33 7.77
CA ASN A 92 1.24 0.91 7.49
C ASN A 92 2.14 0.42 6.35
N ALA A 93 2.12 1.14 5.23
CA ALA A 93 2.95 0.88 4.06
C ALA A 93 4.43 0.75 4.43
N PHE A 94 4.95 1.74 5.17
CA PHE A 94 6.34 1.73 5.61
C PHE A 94 6.68 0.54 6.51
N ILE A 95 5.78 0.17 7.41
CA ILE A 95 5.96 -0.98 8.30
C ILE A 95 6.02 -2.28 7.48
N VAL A 96 5.10 -2.47 6.53
CA VAL A 96 5.06 -3.64 5.66
C VAL A 96 6.32 -3.73 4.79
N GLU A 97 6.76 -2.63 4.18
CA GLU A 97 8.00 -2.56 3.39
C GLU A 97 9.23 -2.91 4.24
N CYS A 98 9.29 -2.43 5.49
CA CYS A 98 10.35 -2.81 6.42
C CYS A 98 10.33 -4.32 6.72
N PHE A 99 9.16 -4.92 6.95
CA PHE A 99 9.02 -6.36 7.18
C PHE A 99 9.40 -7.19 5.94
N LEU A 100 9.01 -6.75 4.75
CA LEU A 100 9.38 -7.39 3.48
C LEU A 100 10.88 -7.29 3.23
N SER A 101 11.48 -6.12 3.48
CA SER A 101 12.93 -5.91 3.36
C SER A 101 13.72 -6.79 4.34
N GLN A 102 13.27 -6.93 5.58
CA GLN A 102 13.88 -7.84 6.56
C GLN A 102 13.77 -9.31 6.12
N SER A 103 12.65 -9.68 5.50
CA SER A 103 12.46 -10.99 4.91
C SER A 103 13.50 -11.20 3.80
N ILE A 104 13.61 -10.28 2.83
CA ILE A 104 14.62 -10.32 1.75
C ILE A 104 16.05 -10.41 2.29
N PHE A 105 16.41 -9.66 3.35
CA PHE A 105 17.75 -9.69 3.95
C PHE A 105 18.16 -11.10 4.41
N ARG A 106 17.23 -11.83 5.02
CA ARG A 106 17.47 -13.20 5.47
C ARG A 106 17.57 -14.18 4.30
N ILE A 107 16.75 -13.98 3.28
CA ILE A 107 16.72 -14.80 2.05
C ILE A 107 18.00 -14.63 1.24
N SER A 108 18.52 -13.41 1.20
CA SER A 108 19.63 -12.99 0.36
C SER A 108 21.01 -13.39 0.90
N GLN A 109 21.12 -14.32 1.85
CA GLN A 109 22.40 -14.72 2.47
C GLN A 109 23.18 -13.50 3.02
N LYS A 110 22.46 -12.52 3.61
CA LYS A 110 23.00 -11.26 4.16
C LYS A 110 23.59 -10.28 3.13
N ASN A 111 23.10 -10.23 1.89
CA ASN A 111 23.50 -9.17 0.96
C ASN A 111 23.02 -7.80 1.46
N LYS A 112 23.92 -7.10 2.18
CA LYS A 112 23.62 -5.82 2.82
C LYS A 112 23.29 -4.72 1.82
N VAL A 113 23.83 -4.79 0.61
CA VAL A 113 23.66 -3.73 -0.41
C VAL A 113 22.22 -3.66 -0.91
N LEU A 114 21.62 -4.80 -1.23
CA LEU A 114 20.26 -4.85 -1.76
C LEU A 114 19.20 -4.51 -0.70
N THR A 115 19.38 -5.01 0.52
CA THR A 115 18.48 -4.66 1.63
C THR A 115 18.62 -3.17 1.97
N ALA A 116 19.83 -2.63 1.98
CA ALA A 116 20.04 -1.20 2.20
C ALA A 116 19.36 -0.36 1.11
N SER A 117 19.44 -0.76 -0.17
CA SER A 117 18.75 -0.02 -1.24
C SER A 117 17.23 -0.03 -1.08
N ILE A 118 16.62 -1.16 -0.67
CA ILE A 118 15.16 -1.23 -0.45
C ILE A 118 14.75 -0.36 0.75
N ILE A 119 15.50 -0.39 1.85
CA ILE A 119 15.21 0.44 3.03
C ILE A 119 15.35 1.93 2.68
N ILE A 120 16.38 2.30 1.92
CA ILE A 120 16.56 3.69 1.48
C ILE A 120 15.36 4.12 0.62
N LEU A 121 14.92 3.26 -0.31
CA LEU A 121 13.76 3.55 -1.16
C LEU A 121 12.48 3.73 -0.34
N ALA A 122 12.23 2.83 0.63
CA ALA A 122 11.10 2.91 1.56
C ALA A 122 11.12 4.20 2.40
N VAL A 123 12.29 4.62 2.88
CA VAL A 123 12.43 5.88 3.64
C VAL A 123 12.20 7.10 2.74
N VAL A 124 12.70 7.08 1.51
CA VAL A 124 12.47 8.15 0.54
C VAL A 124 10.98 8.24 0.20
N GLN A 125 10.33 7.11 -0.07
CA GLN A 125 8.90 7.02 -0.30
C GLN A 125 8.09 7.54 0.88
N LEU A 126 8.44 7.16 2.11
CA LEU A 126 7.81 7.68 3.33
C LEU A 126 7.90 9.22 3.40
N ALA A 127 9.07 9.79 3.09
CA ALA A 127 9.26 11.24 3.10
C ALA A 127 8.37 11.95 2.06
N PHE A 128 8.26 11.40 0.84
CA PHE A 128 7.40 11.95 -0.20
C PHE A 128 5.90 11.76 0.12
N ALA A 129 5.52 10.62 0.70
CA ALA A 129 4.15 10.36 1.12
C ALA A 129 3.72 11.30 2.26
N LEU A 130 4.58 11.56 3.24
CA LEU A 130 4.34 12.56 4.28
C LEU A 130 4.22 13.97 3.69
N ALA A 131 5.07 14.34 2.74
CA ALA A 131 4.98 15.63 2.05
C ALA A 131 3.66 15.78 1.27
N ALA A 132 3.21 14.71 0.59
CA ALA A 132 1.92 14.67 -0.09
C ALA A 132 0.74 14.83 0.89
N CYS A 133 0.78 14.14 2.05
CA CYS A 133 -0.21 14.32 3.12
C CYS A 133 -0.28 15.77 3.62
N VAL A 134 0.88 16.40 3.87
CA VAL A 134 0.94 17.79 4.32
C VAL A 134 0.30 18.72 3.29
N GLN A 135 0.60 18.53 2.00
CA GLN A 135 -0.02 19.32 0.94
C GLN A 135 -1.52 19.10 0.82
N ALA A 136 -2.01 17.87 0.98
CA ALA A 136 -3.44 17.58 1.01
C ALA A 136 -4.15 18.34 2.14
N ILE A 137 -3.53 18.44 3.32
CA ILE A 137 -4.04 19.23 4.44
C ILE A 137 -4.09 20.73 4.10
N PHE A 138 -3.05 21.25 3.45
CA PHE A 138 -3.02 22.66 3.04
C PHE A 138 -4.10 22.97 2.00
N PHE A 139 -4.34 22.06 1.05
CA PHE A 139 -5.41 22.21 0.07
C PHE A 139 -6.80 22.25 0.71
N LEU A 140 -7.06 21.37 1.69
CA LEU A 140 -8.31 21.37 2.45
C LEU A 140 -8.53 22.66 3.26
N ARG A 141 -7.45 23.37 3.63
CA ARG A 141 -7.49 24.60 4.44
C ARG A 141 -7.48 25.88 3.61
N PHE A 142 -6.88 25.84 2.42
CA PHE A 142 -6.75 26.96 1.48
C PHE A 142 -7.06 26.48 0.05
N PRO A 143 -8.34 26.49 -0.37
CA PRO A 143 -8.77 25.97 -1.68
C PRO A 143 -8.14 26.70 -2.88
N ASP A 144 -7.70 27.95 -2.70
CA ASP A 144 -7.06 28.75 -3.76
C ASP A 144 -5.57 28.42 -3.96
N TYR A 145 -5.00 27.51 -3.16
CA TYR A 145 -3.60 27.10 -3.26
C TYR A 145 -3.42 25.97 -4.29
N HIS A 146 -3.69 26.26 -5.56
CA HIS A 146 -3.30 25.40 -6.68
C HIS A 146 -1.85 25.69 -7.08
N SER A 147 -0.90 25.01 -6.43
CA SER A 147 0.48 24.99 -6.88
C SER A 147 0.72 23.75 -7.74
N GLY A 148 1.33 23.91 -8.93
CA GLY A 148 1.79 22.77 -9.73
C GLY A 148 2.72 21.82 -8.96
N ALA A 149 3.29 22.26 -7.83
CA ALA A 149 4.08 21.43 -6.93
C ALA A 149 3.27 20.29 -6.29
N THR A 150 1.95 20.42 -6.11
CA THR A 150 1.10 19.37 -5.50
C THR A 150 0.98 18.14 -6.41
N ILE A 151 0.81 18.38 -7.71
CA ILE A 151 0.74 17.31 -8.72
C ILE A 151 2.10 16.60 -8.83
N VAL A 152 3.20 17.37 -8.82
CA VAL A 152 4.55 16.80 -8.90
C VAL A 152 4.86 15.93 -7.69
N ILE A 153 4.57 16.40 -6.47
CA ILE A 153 4.86 15.64 -5.25
C ILE A 153 3.98 14.39 -5.13
N GLY A 154 2.69 14.48 -5.46
CA GLY A 154 1.81 13.31 -5.47
C GLY A 154 2.20 12.27 -6.53
N THR A 155 2.58 12.71 -7.74
CA THR A 155 3.06 11.78 -8.78
C THR A 155 4.37 11.11 -8.35
N LEU A 156 5.28 11.86 -7.73
CA LEU A 156 6.54 11.32 -7.24
C LEU A 156 6.33 10.33 -6.08
N SER A 157 5.41 10.60 -5.15
CA SER A 157 5.14 9.67 -4.04
C SER A 157 4.61 8.34 -4.55
N VAL A 158 3.61 8.37 -5.43
CA VAL A 158 3.02 7.14 -6.01
C VAL A 158 4.02 6.45 -6.94
N GLY A 159 4.75 7.21 -7.76
CA GLY A 159 5.77 6.66 -8.65
C GLY A 159 6.91 5.97 -7.90
N LEU A 160 7.33 6.54 -6.75
CA LEU A 160 8.30 5.90 -5.86
C LEU A 160 7.74 4.62 -5.23
N ALA A 161 6.46 4.61 -4.82
CA ALA A 161 5.81 3.39 -4.33
C ALA A 161 5.83 2.26 -5.36
N VAL A 162 5.45 2.55 -6.61
CA VAL A 162 5.52 1.59 -7.71
C VAL A 162 6.96 1.07 -7.92
N LEU A 163 7.95 1.97 -7.88
CA LEU A 163 9.36 1.58 -8.02
C LEU A 163 9.81 0.67 -6.88
N THR A 164 9.43 0.97 -5.63
CA THR A 164 9.74 0.13 -4.46
C THR A 164 9.14 -1.26 -4.62
N ASP A 165 7.87 -1.36 -4.98
CA ASP A 165 7.20 -2.64 -5.19
C ASP A 165 7.80 -3.46 -6.34
N LEU A 166 8.20 -2.80 -7.43
CA LEU A 166 8.91 -3.45 -8.54
C LEU A 166 10.28 -3.97 -8.11
N VAL A 167 11.04 -3.21 -7.33
CA VAL A 167 12.35 -3.64 -6.82
C VAL A 167 12.20 -4.80 -5.84
N ILE A 168 11.22 -4.76 -4.94
CA ILE A 168 10.90 -5.85 -4.00
C ILE A 168 10.52 -7.10 -4.80
N THR A 169 9.60 -6.98 -5.76
CA THR A 169 9.12 -8.09 -6.58
C THR A 169 10.26 -8.68 -7.43
N ALA A 170 11.05 -7.85 -8.11
CA ALA A 170 12.19 -8.29 -8.91
C ALA A 170 13.24 -9.00 -8.04
N SER A 171 13.50 -8.49 -6.83
CA SER A 171 14.41 -9.12 -5.88
C SER A 171 13.91 -10.50 -5.46
N LEU A 172 12.63 -10.61 -5.11
CA LEU A 172 12.00 -11.88 -4.73
C LEU A 172 12.06 -12.91 -5.87
N VAL A 173 11.73 -12.50 -7.11
CA VAL A 173 11.83 -13.35 -8.30
C VAL A 173 13.28 -13.80 -8.54
N PHE A 174 14.24 -12.89 -8.45
CA PHE A 174 15.66 -13.20 -8.66
C PHE A 174 16.16 -14.25 -7.67
N TYR A 175 15.88 -14.09 -6.37
CA TYR A 175 16.27 -15.07 -5.35
C TYR A 175 15.48 -16.37 -5.46
N PHE A 176 14.23 -16.34 -5.92
CA PHE A 176 13.45 -17.55 -6.19
C PHE A 176 14.11 -18.41 -7.27
N ILE A 177 14.48 -17.80 -8.41
CA ILE A 177 15.13 -18.49 -9.53
C ILE A 177 16.52 -18.98 -9.12
N ARG A 178 17.28 -18.16 -8.37
CA ARG A 178 18.63 -18.53 -7.93
C ARG A 178 18.63 -19.59 -6.82
N GLY A 179 17.65 -19.55 -5.91
CA GLY A 179 17.47 -20.53 -4.84
C GLY A 179 17.16 -21.94 -5.35
N ARG A 180 16.39 -22.05 -6.45
CA ARG A 180 16.14 -23.30 -7.20
C ARG A 180 17.43 -23.95 -7.73
N SER A 181 18.48 -23.17 -8.01
CA SER A 181 19.75 -23.66 -8.55
C SER A 181 20.75 -24.13 -7.49
N SER A 182 20.60 -23.74 -6.22
CA SER A 182 21.66 -23.87 -5.21
C SER A 182 21.25 -24.64 -3.94
N ILE A 183 19.97 -24.97 -3.74
CA ILE A 183 19.51 -25.54 -2.48
C ILE A 183 18.79 -26.86 -2.75
N GLY A 184 19.35 -27.96 -2.23
CA GLY A 184 18.72 -29.28 -2.21
C GLY A 184 17.38 -29.30 -1.45
N PRO A 185 16.75 -30.49 -1.30
CA PRO A 185 15.32 -30.68 -0.98
C PRO A 185 14.85 -30.27 0.44
N GLY A 186 15.43 -29.23 1.05
CA GLY A 186 15.05 -28.68 2.36
C GLY A 186 14.56 -27.23 2.35
N SER A 187 14.28 -26.62 1.18
CA SER A 187 13.96 -25.18 1.02
C SER A 187 12.50 -24.87 0.68
N ASP A 188 11.58 -25.71 1.15
CA ASP A 188 10.15 -25.62 0.80
C ASP A 188 9.49 -24.39 1.42
N VAL A 189 9.81 -24.07 2.68
CA VAL A 189 9.30 -22.92 3.45
C VAL A 189 9.59 -21.58 2.79
N LEU A 190 10.82 -21.41 2.32
CA LEU A 190 11.30 -20.16 1.75
C LEU A 190 10.63 -19.85 0.40
N SER A 191 10.54 -20.89 -0.44
CA SER A 191 9.89 -20.80 -1.74
C SER A 191 8.42 -20.37 -1.61
N LYS A 192 7.74 -20.82 -0.56
CA LYS A 192 6.34 -20.49 -0.26
C LYS A 192 6.14 -19.05 0.15
N LEU A 193 7.00 -18.51 1.03
CA LEU A 193 6.94 -17.10 1.40
C LEU A 193 7.16 -16.18 0.19
N ILE A 194 8.09 -16.56 -0.68
CA ILE A 194 8.35 -15.81 -1.91
C ILE A 194 7.13 -15.85 -2.83
N VAL A 195 6.49 -17.01 -3.03
CA VAL A 195 5.27 -17.13 -3.84
C VAL A 195 4.12 -16.30 -3.24
N TYR A 196 3.94 -16.34 -1.92
CA TYR A 196 2.93 -15.52 -1.23
C TYR A 196 3.18 -14.02 -1.45
N ALA A 197 4.41 -13.57 -1.24
CA ALA A 197 4.78 -12.17 -1.44
C ALA A 197 4.62 -11.73 -2.90
N LEU A 198 4.98 -12.58 -3.86
CA LEU A 198 4.78 -12.34 -5.30
C LEU A 198 3.30 -12.22 -5.68
N GLN A 199 2.46 -13.13 -5.20
CA GLN A 199 1.03 -13.09 -5.48
C GLN A 199 0.41 -11.80 -4.94
N ARG A 200 0.82 -11.38 -3.73
CA ARG A 200 0.38 -10.12 -3.14
C ARG A 200 0.86 -8.91 -3.95
N THR A 201 2.15 -8.78 -4.25
CA THR A 201 2.67 -7.58 -4.94
C THR A 201 2.16 -7.45 -6.38
N VAL A 202 1.98 -8.56 -7.10
CA VAL A 202 1.42 -8.53 -8.46
C VAL A 202 -0.04 -8.04 -8.46
N MET A 203 -0.83 -8.37 -7.44
CA MET A 203 -2.22 -7.89 -7.34
C MET A 203 -2.31 -6.37 -7.12
N ILE A 204 -1.28 -5.76 -6.52
CA ILE A 204 -1.27 -4.35 -6.11
C ILE A 204 -0.64 -3.44 -7.18
N THR A 205 0.39 -3.94 -7.86
CA THR A 205 1.11 -3.19 -8.91
C THR A 205 0.21 -2.79 -10.08
N VAL A 206 -0.79 -3.59 -10.44
CA VAL A 206 -1.73 -3.24 -11.53
C VAL A 206 -2.58 -2.01 -11.17
N PRO A 207 -3.30 -1.95 -10.03
CA PRO A 207 -3.97 -0.75 -9.56
C PRO A 207 -3.06 0.48 -9.44
N GLN A 208 -1.84 0.32 -8.95
CA GLN A 208 -0.87 1.42 -8.82
C GLN A 208 -0.46 2.02 -10.17
N ILE A 209 -0.23 1.19 -11.19
CA ILE A 209 0.06 1.68 -12.54
C ILE A 209 -1.13 2.47 -13.09
N LEU A 210 -2.35 1.96 -12.90
CA LEU A 210 -3.57 2.66 -13.30
C LEU A 210 -3.72 3.99 -12.55
N LEU A 211 -3.43 4.04 -11.25
CA LEU A 211 -3.42 5.26 -10.46
C LEU A 211 -2.52 6.33 -11.09
N VAL A 212 -1.26 5.99 -11.40
CA VAL A 212 -0.30 6.92 -12.03
C VAL A 212 -0.83 7.42 -13.38
N ILE A 213 -1.37 6.54 -14.21
CA ILE A 213 -1.90 6.90 -15.53
C ILE A 213 -3.09 7.87 -15.38
N PHE A 214 -4.08 7.54 -14.55
CA PHE A 214 -5.26 8.39 -14.37
C PHE A 214 -4.93 9.71 -13.68
N PHE A 215 -3.97 9.72 -12.76
CA PHE A 215 -3.50 10.93 -12.11
C PHE A 215 -2.79 11.89 -13.08
N LEU A 216 -2.06 11.35 -14.06
CA LEU A 216 -1.37 12.16 -15.09
C LEU A 216 -2.28 12.60 -16.24
N VAL A 217 -3.16 11.72 -16.71
CA VAL A 217 -4.00 11.97 -17.90
C VAL A 217 -5.26 12.76 -17.55
N MET A 218 -5.83 12.53 -16.38
CA MET A 218 -7.11 13.15 -15.96
C MET A 218 -7.06 13.66 -14.51
N PRO A 219 -6.16 14.60 -14.17
CA PRO A 219 -5.98 15.11 -12.80
C PRO A 219 -7.25 15.78 -12.24
N ASP A 220 -8.06 16.39 -13.12
CA ASP A 220 -9.29 17.11 -12.74
C ASP A 220 -10.49 16.17 -12.47
N THR A 221 -10.35 14.87 -12.71
CA THR A 221 -11.42 13.90 -12.47
C THR A 221 -11.19 13.14 -11.18
N SER A 222 -12.23 12.89 -10.39
CA SER A 222 -12.14 12.11 -9.15
C SER A 222 -11.90 10.60 -9.36
N VAL A 223 -11.55 10.16 -10.58
CA VAL A 223 -11.39 8.74 -10.94
C VAL A 223 -10.17 8.13 -10.25
N TRP A 224 -9.11 8.92 -10.04
CA TRP A 224 -7.88 8.45 -9.39
C TRP A 224 -8.10 7.98 -7.95
N TYR A 225 -9.10 8.54 -7.24
CA TYR A 225 -9.44 8.10 -5.88
C TYR A 225 -9.76 6.60 -5.83
N ILE A 226 -10.42 6.04 -6.86
CA ILE A 226 -10.73 4.60 -6.89
C ILE A 226 -9.45 3.77 -6.72
N PHE A 227 -8.42 4.08 -7.49
CA PHE A 227 -7.17 3.33 -7.49
C PHE A 227 -6.32 3.60 -6.25
N GLN A 228 -6.45 4.80 -5.66
CA GLN A 228 -5.75 5.15 -4.43
C GLN A 228 -6.25 4.30 -3.24
N PHE A 229 -7.56 4.10 -3.11
CA PHE A 229 -8.11 3.21 -2.06
C PHE A 229 -7.65 1.76 -2.27
N VAL A 230 -7.58 1.32 -3.52
CA VAL A 230 -7.11 -0.03 -3.86
C VAL A 230 -5.61 -0.20 -3.57
N GLU A 231 -4.79 0.83 -3.79
CA GLU A 231 -3.37 0.85 -3.41
C GLU A 231 -3.20 0.77 -1.88
N GLY A 232 -3.95 1.57 -1.12
CA GLY A 232 -3.83 1.63 0.35
C GLY A 232 -4.14 0.30 1.06
N GLN A 233 -4.86 -0.59 0.41
CA GLN A 233 -5.15 -1.97 0.85
C GLN A 233 -3.95 -2.90 0.71
N GLY A 234 -3.05 -2.59 -0.22
CA GLY A 234 -1.91 -3.39 -0.60
C GLY A 234 -0.58 -2.93 -0.01
N ALA A 235 -0.49 -1.68 0.42
CA ALA A 235 0.72 -1.10 0.98
C ALA A 235 0.95 -1.56 2.44
#